data_AF-A0A6G3SKN3-F1
#
_entry.id   AF-A0A6G3SKN3-F1
#
_cell.length_a   1.000
_cell.length_b   1.000
_cell.length_c   1.000
_cell.angle_alpha   90.00
_cell.angle_beta   90.00
_cell.angle_gamma   90.00
#
_symmetry.space_group_name_H-M   'P 1'
#
loop_
_entity.id
_entity.type
_entity.pdbx_description
1 polymer ?
#
loop_
_entity_poly.entity_id
_entity_poly.type
_entity_poly.pdbx_seq_one_letter_code
_entity_poly.pdbx_strand_id
1 'polypeptide(L)'
;MDQVKAVFVHHTAQTNAYSCADSAAIVRGLHTYHVQSNGWKDLGYNFIVDKCGTVFEGRKGGVDRPVMGAHTYGFNRDTAGIAVIGMYTNTNAATAATTSVARVAAWKLGQYKADPGGSVQLTAGANGGNMDHKKFVAGSQYAFPRISGHRDGFATECPGLSLYRQLPAIRSLAAGPVTGLTIASVTGANASGSTYYTRSKITVGWKATTPSAFVKSYELLVGGKPVATVKGNVTSASATLVAGKHSVQVRATHQSGKTSLSPVATVVADTAPPVFSTKPGLTLRTGTVNSTAVPLTLKWKATDAASLKEVRLTAPTAKTYGPTTVSASHTAKPAKATTWKMTAYDRAGNTAAASVSGTPVILQESAAKKGGKWTTKSSGSYLGGKSYSSSTKGASLTWTFTGRSASWVVSRAATSGQAYVYVDGKKAATVDLKSSATKYRQAIWTKSWSSSAKHTVKIVVVGTKGRPALTTDGLVYLK
;
A
#
# COMPACT_ATOMS: atom_id res chain seq x y z
N MET A 1 49.01 9.71 -27.80
CA MET A 1 47.96 8.71 -28.01
C MET A 1 46.69 9.44 -28.38
N ASP A 2 45.74 8.73 -29.01
CA ASP A 2 44.52 9.37 -29.51
C ASP A 2 43.28 9.01 -28.67
N GLN A 3 43.37 7.97 -27.82
CA GLN A 3 42.25 7.52 -26.99
C GLN A 3 42.70 6.76 -25.73
N VAL A 4 41.77 6.60 -24.78
CA VAL A 4 41.86 5.66 -23.66
C VAL A 4 40.85 4.54 -23.87
N LYS A 5 41.34 3.29 -23.97
CA LYS A 5 40.58 2.07 -24.22
C LYS A 5 40.21 1.31 -22.96
N ALA A 6 41.09 1.35 -21.95
CA ALA A 6 40.93 0.67 -20.67
C ALA A 6 41.51 1.49 -19.50
N VAL A 7 41.11 1.11 -18.30
CA VAL A 7 41.61 1.63 -17.04
C VAL A 7 42.19 0.48 -16.23
N PHE A 8 43.40 0.66 -15.72
CA PHE A 8 44.01 -0.24 -14.75
C PHE A 8 43.88 0.36 -13.34
N VAL A 9 43.30 -0.42 -12.43
CA VAL A 9 43.15 -0.08 -11.01
C VAL A 9 44.36 -0.61 -10.25
N HIS A 10 44.93 0.26 -9.44
CA HIS A 10 46.11 0.03 -8.62
C HIS A 10 45.81 0.29 -7.14
N HIS A 11 46.67 -0.20 -6.27
CA HIS A 11 46.88 0.38 -4.95
C HIS A 11 48.25 1.05 -4.92
N THR A 12 48.51 1.93 -3.95
CA THR A 12 49.84 2.55 -3.81
C THR A 12 50.81 1.73 -2.96
N ALA A 13 50.33 0.63 -2.36
CA ALA A 13 51.07 -0.22 -1.41
C ALA A 13 51.58 0.55 -0.17
N GLN A 14 50.90 1.65 0.17
CA GLN A 14 51.19 2.46 1.36
C GLN A 14 50.35 2.00 2.56
N THR A 15 50.67 2.49 3.76
CA THR A 15 49.82 2.26 4.94
C THR A 15 48.39 2.78 4.73
N ASN A 16 47.40 2.08 5.29
CA ASN A 16 46.01 2.56 5.37
C ASN A 16 45.78 3.52 6.55
N ALA A 17 46.76 3.61 7.46
CA ALA A 17 46.75 4.45 8.64
C ALA A 17 47.23 5.88 8.28
N TYR A 18 46.36 6.62 7.59
CA TYR A 18 46.50 8.05 7.32
C TYR A 18 45.16 8.77 7.55
N SER A 19 45.17 10.07 7.84
CA SER A 19 43.95 10.89 7.81
C SER A 19 43.72 11.40 6.39
N CYS A 20 42.48 11.68 5.99
CA CYS A 20 42.23 12.20 4.63
C CYS A 20 42.79 13.63 4.41
N ALA A 21 43.18 14.33 5.48
CA ALA A 21 43.94 15.58 5.38
C ALA A 21 45.38 15.35 4.88
N ASP A 22 45.93 14.16 5.12
CA ASP A 22 47.29 13.79 4.70
C ASP A 22 47.36 13.39 3.23
N SER A 23 46.23 13.12 2.58
CA SER A 23 46.14 12.58 1.21
C SER A 23 46.98 13.39 0.21
N ALA A 24 46.90 14.72 0.26
CA ALA A 24 47.67 15.58 -0.65
C ALA A 24 49.19 15.50 -0.40
N ALA A 25 49.61 15.34 0.86
CA ALA A 25 51.02 15.14 1.20
C ALA A 25 51.53 13.77 0.72
N ILE A 26 50.71 12.72 0.87
CA ILE A 26 51.02 11.38 0.37
C ILE A 26 51.18 11.39 -1.16
N VAL A 27 50.28 12.07 -1.89
CA VAL A 27 50.39 12.21 -3.35
C VAL A 27 51.70 12.90 -3.75
N ARG A 28 52.09 13.97 -3.06
CA ARG A 28 53.41 14.63 -3.30
C ARG A 28 54.57 13.70 -3.00
N GLY A 29 54.50 12.91 -1.92
CA GLY A 29 55.51 11.90 -1.60
C GLY A 29 55.66 10.83 -2.68
N LEU A 30 54.54 10.31 -3.21
CA LEU A 30 54.52 9.36 -4.33
C LEU A 30 55.15 9.97 -5.60
N HIS A 31 54.87 11.26 -5.86
CA HIS A 31 55.49 11.98 -6.98
C HIS A 31 57.01 12.06 -6.81
N THR A 32 57.48 12.50 -5.65
CA THR A 32 58.92 12.58 -5.35
C THR A 32 59.59 11.22 -5.52
N TYR A 33 58.99 10.14 -5.01
CA TYR A 33 59.53 8.79 -5.18
C TYR A 33 59.62 8.37 -6.66
N HIS A 34 58.55 8.55 -7.44
CA HIS A 34 58.57 8.19 -8.86
C HIS A 34 59.58 9.02 -9.67
N VAL A 35 59.70 10.32 -9.41
CA VAL A 35 60.59 11.20 -10.18
C VAL A 35 62.05 11.07 -9.72
N GLN A 36 62.31 11.17 -8.42
CA GLN A 36 63.67 11.24 -7.89
C GLN A 36 64.29 9.86 -7.70
N SER A 37 63.51 8.86 -7.26
CA SER A 37 64.04 7.52 -7.01
C SER A 37 63.95 6.60 -8.23
N ASN A 38 62.81 6.60 -8.94
CA ASN A 38 62.65 5.74 -10.13
C ASN A 38 63.09 6.41 -11.45
N GLY A 39 63.43 7.70 -11.43
CA GLY A 39 63.83 8.46 -12.62
C GLY A 39 62.70 8.68 -13.63
N TRP A 40 61.43 8.58 -13.22
CA TRP A 40 60.30 8.77 -14.11
C TRP A 40 60.05 10.26 -14.38
N LYS A 41 59.37 10.54 -15.50
CA LYS A 41 59.06 11.93 -15.89
C LYS A 41 57.98 12.59 -15.02
N ASP A 42 57.19 11.79 -14.30
CA ASP A 42 56.06 12.20 -13.45
C ASP A 42 55.55 10.98 -12.65
N LEU A 43 54.48 11.15 -11.88
CA LEU A 43 53.65 10.06 -11.35
C LEU A 43 53.25 9.08 -12.45
N GLY A 44 53.44 7.78 -12.19
CA GLY A 44 53.07 6.73 -13.15
C GLY A 44 51.56 6.58 -13.37
N TYR A 45 50.74 6.94 -12.38
CA TYR A 45 49.27 6.85 -12.42
C TYR A 45 48.66 8.15 -13.00
N ASN A 46 47.56 8.05 -13.74
CA ASN A 46 46.83 9.21 -14.24
C ASN A 46 45.95 9.85 -13.15
N PHE A 47 45.41 9.03 -12.26
CA PHE A 47 44.59 9.46 -11.14
C PHE A 47 44.99 8.74 -9.87
N ILE A 48 44.82 9.42 -8.74
CA ILE A 48 44.99 8.84 -7.41
C ILE A 48 43.72 9.11 -6.61
N VAL A 49 43.25 8.12 -5.85
CA VAL A 49 42.02 8.18 -5.06
C VAL A 49 42.34 7.84 -3.61
N ASP A 50 41.94 8.69 -2.67
CA ASP A 50 42.08 8.38 -1.25
C ASP A 50 40.89 7.57 -0.71
N LYS A 51 40.99 7.10 0.54
CA LYS A 51 39.93 6.32 1.21
C LYS A 51 38.64 7.13 1.46
N CYS A 52 38.71 8.46 1.44
CA CYS A 52 37.56 9.36 1.56
C CYS A 52 36.90 9.67 0.21
N GLY A 53 37.47 9.21 -0.91
CA GLY A 53 36.95 9.44 -2.26
C GLY A 53 37.44 10.75 -2.90
N THR A 54 38.44 11.41 -2.33
CA THR A 54 39.10 12.55 -3.00
C THR A 54 39.86 12.02 -4.21
N VAL A 55 39.63 12.62 -5.38
CA VAL A 55 40.34 12.30 -6.62
C VAL A 55 41.39 13.36 -6.86
N PHE A 56 42.64 12.93 -7.01
CA PHE A 56 43.78 13.75 -7.37
C PHE A 56 44.18 13.50 -8.81
N GLU A 57 44.57 14.55 -9.53
CA GLU A 57 45.34 14.40 -10.76
C GLU A 57 46.71 13.79 -10.40
N GLY A 58 47.06 12.71 -11.10
CA GLY A 58 48.39 12.12 -11.01
C GLY A 58 49.27 12.71 -12.11
N ARG A 59 49.42 11.96 -13.20
CA ARG A 59 50.22 12.38 -14.35
C ARG A 59 49.62 13.62 -15.03
N LYS A 60 50.41 14.69 -15.14
CA LYS A 60 49.99 16.01 -15.62
C LYS A 60 49.31 15.94 -17.00
N GLY A 61 48.15 16.58 -17.10
CA GLY A 61 47.31 16.59 -18.31
C GLY A 61 46.53 15.29 -18.51
N GLY A 62 46.66 14.31 -17.62
CA GLY A 62 45.98 13.02 -17.68
C GLY A 62 44.49 13.08 -17.36
N VAL A 63 44.00 14.21 -16.83
CA VAL A 63 42.58 14.44 -16.55
C VAL A 63 41.80 14.34 -17.85
N ASP A 64 41.90 15.31 -18.75
CA ASP A 64 41.09 15.40 -19.96
C ASP A 64 41.75 14.83 -21.23
N ARG A 65 43.07 14.59 -21.22
CA ARG A 65 43.81 14.09 -22.40
C ARG A 65 44.25 12.62 -22.26
N PRO A 66 44.44 11.89 -23.36
CA PRO A 66 44.94 10.50 -23.33
C PRO A 66 46.48 10.47 -23.12
N VAL A 67 46.94 10.87 -21.93
CA VAL A 67 48.35 10.90 -21.56
C VAL A 67 48.84 9.51 -21.13
N MET A 68 49.97 9.07 -21.70
CA MET A 68 50.60 7.79 -21.35
C MET A 68 51.04 7.78 -19.90
N GLY A 69 50.56 6.82 -19.11
CA GLY A 69 51.07 6.53 -17.78
C GLY A 69 52.37 5.71 -17.78
N ALA A 70 52.85 5.38 -16.58
CA ALA A 70 53.93 4.43 -16.34
C ALA A 70 53.52 3.51 -15.18
N HIS A 71 52.32 2.94 -15.28
CA HIS A 71 51.65 2.22 -14.19
C HIS A 71 51.54 0.71 -14.43
N THR A 72 51.45 0.25 -15.69
CA THR A 72 51.25 -1.15 -16.04
C THR A 72 52.23 -1.52 -17.14
N TYR A 73 53.35 -2.14 -16.76
CA TYR A 73 54.39 -2.53 -17.70
C TYR A 73 53.80 -3.41 -18.82
N GLY A 74 54.17 -3.12 -20.07
CA GLY A 74 53.58 -3.77 -21.25
C GLY A 74 52.21 -3.23 -21.69
N PHE A 75 51.45 -2.51 -20.85
CA PHE A 75 50.09 -2.03 -21.19
C PHE A 75 49.82 -0.56 -20.84
N ASN A 76 50.85 0.27 -20.72
CA ASN A 76 50.70 1.73 -20.51
C ASN A 76 50.07 2.46 -21.71
N ARG A 77 50.19 1.90 -22.92
CA ARG A 77 49.62 2.50 -24.13
C ARG A 77 48.11 2.26 -24.19
N ASP A 78 47.38 3.29 -24.59
CA ASP A 78 45.92 3.37 -24.70
C ASP A 78 45.18 3.10 -23.38
N THR A 79 45.83 3.25 -22.23
CA THR A 79 45.20 3.02 -20.93
C THR A 79 45.45 4.17 -19.95
N ALA A 80 44.62 4.24 -18.91
CA ALA A 80 44.80 5.14 -17.79
C ALA A 80 44.91 4.37 -16.47
N GLY A 81 45.80 4.81 -15.58
CA GLY A 81 45.98 4.22 -14.26
C GLY A 81 45.22 5.00 -13.19
N ILE A 82 44.44 4.29 -12.36
CA ILE A 82 43.82 4.85 -11.15
C ILE A 82 44.38 4.11 -9.93
N ALA A 83 45.14 4.79 -9.08
CA ALA A 83 45.70 4.21 -7.86
C ALA A 83 44.89 4.60 -6.62
N VAL A 84 44.50 3.62 -5.81
CA VAL A 84 43.88 3.86 -4.50
C VAL A 84 44.97 3.93 -3.44
N ILE A 85 45.03 5.01 -2.65
CA ILE A 85 46.04 5.20 -1.61
C ILE A 85 45.83 4.17 -0.50
N GLY A 86 46.78 3.24 -0.36
CA GLY A 86 46.77 2.24 0.68
C GLY A 86 47.29 0.86 0.25
N MET A 87 47.09 -0.11 1.14
CA MET A 87 47.42 -1.52 0.98
C MET A 87 46.14 -2.35 1.11
N TYR A 88 45.67 -2.90 -0.02
CA TYR A 88 44.37 -3.59 -0.10
C TYR A 88 44.49 -5.10 -0.37
N THR A 89 45.56 -5.73 0.12
CA THR A 89 45.69 -7.19 0.07
C THR A 89 44.60 -7.85 0.91
N ASN A 90 44.51 -7.49 2.20
CA ASN A 90 43.58 -8.09 3.17
C ASN A 90 42.53 -7.12 3.73
N THR A 91 42.41 -5.93 3.14
CA THR A 91 41.45 -4.90 3.57
C THR A 91 40.70 -4.39 2.35
N ASN A 92 39.38 -4.27 2.45
CA ASN A 92 38.57 -3.69 1.37
C ASN A 92 38.83 -2.18 1.25
N ALA A 93 38.83 -1.66 0.02
CA ALA A 93 38.75 -0.22 -0.17
C ALA A 93 37.38 0.29 0.26
N ALA A 94 37.36 1.47 0.88
CA ALA A 94 36.14 2.10 1.35
C ALA A 94 35.19 2.41 0.17
N THR A 95 33.88 2.42 0.44
CA THR A 95 32.85 2.70 -0.57
C THR A 95 33.05 4.05 -1.27
N ALA A 96 33.54 5.06 -0.56
CA ALA A 96 33.84 6.37 -1.14
C ALA A 96 34.97 6.30 -2.19
N ALA A 97 36.00 5.50 -1.92
CA ALA A 97 37.10 5.27 -2.85
C ALA A 97 36.64 4.50 -4.09
N THR A 98 35.95 3.36 -3.91
CA THR A 98 35.48 2.53 -5.04
C THR A 98 34.44 3.26 -5.89
N THR A 99 33.58 4.08 -5.28
CA THR A 99 32.68 5.00 -5.99
C THR A 99 33.46 5.99 -6.85
N SER A 100 34.53 6.57 -6.33
CA SER A 100 35.34 7.55 -7.05
C SER A 100 36.13 6.90 -8.19
N VAL A 101 36.68 5.69 -7.98
CA VAL A 101 37.29 4.89 -9.05
C VAL A 101 36.28 4.62 -10.17
N ALA A 102 35.06 4.19 -9.83
CA ALA A 102 34.01 3.95 -10.82
C ALA A 102 33.60 5.23 -11.56
N ARG A 103 33.48 6.38 -10.88
CA ARG A 103 33.17 7.68 -11.50
C ARG A 103 34.26 8.13 -12.46
N VAL A 104 35.53 8.07 -12.05
CA VAL A 104 36.67 8.44 -12.87
C VAL A 104 36.77 7.51 -14.08
N ALA A 105 36.62 6.20 -13.89
CA ALA A 105 36.65 5.24 -14.99
C ALA A 105 35.50 5.47 -15.98
N ALA A 106 34.27 5.68 -15.49
CA ALA A 106 33.11 5.98 -16.35
C ALA A 106 33.33 7.27 -17.15
N TRP A 107 33.80 8.33 -16.50
CA TRP A 107 34.07 9.60 -17.16
C TRP A 107 35.19 9.48 -18.19
N LYS A 108 36.32 8.87 -17.83
CA LYS A 108 37.49 8.77 -18.70
C LYS A 108 37.23 7.89 -19.92
N LEU A 109 36.58 6.74 -19.75
CA LEU A 109 36.19 5.85 -20.85
C LEU A 109 35.05 6.47 -21.68
N GLY A 110 34.14 7.18 -21.02
CA GLY A 110 33.02 7.86 -21.67
C GLY A 110 33.44 8.95 -22.66
N GLN A 111 34.55 9.66 -22.40
CA GLN A 111 35.14 10.60 -23.36
C GLN A 111 35.43 9.97 -24.73
N TYR A 112 35.69 8.66 -24.76
CA TYR A 112 36.02 7.90 -25.96
C TYR A 112 34.94 6.88 -26.33
N LYS A 113 33.71 7.06 -25.80
CA LYS A 113 32.54 6.18 -26.06
C LYS A 113 32.79 4.70 -25.70
N ALA A 114 33.71 4.42 -24.78
CA ALA A 114 34.02 3.07 -24.34
C ALA A 114 33.11 2.65 -23.18
N ASP A 115 32.37 1.55 -23.30
CA ASP A 115 31.49 1.02 -22.24
C ASP A 115 32.32 0.42 -21.09
N PRO A 116 32.31 1.01 -19.88
CA PRO A 116 33.10 0.53 -18.74
C PRO A 116 32.85 -0.94 -18.33
N GLY A 117 31.68 -1.49 -18.67
CA GLY A 117 31.31 -2.87 -18.37
C GLY A 117 31.81 -3.89 -19.40
N GLY A 118 32.33 -3.42 -20.54
CA GLY A 118 32.76 -4.28 -21.63
C GLY A 118 34.23 -4.73 -21.54
N SER A 119 34.66 -5.46 -22.57
CA SER A 119 36.05 -5.90 -22.77
C SER A 119 36.70 -5.15 -23.95
N VAL A 120 38.02 -5.16 -23.99
CA VAL A 120 38.82 -4.54 -25.06
C VAL A 120 40.09 -5.34 -25.33
N GLN A 121 40.58 -5.28 -26.57
CA GLN A 121 41.89 -5.81 -26.95
C GLN A 121 42.95 -4.73 -26.74
N LEU A 122 44.00 -5.06 -25.98
CA LEU A 122 45.17 -4.21 -25.77
C LEU A 122 46.40 -4.86 -26.38
N THR A 123 47.21 -4.08 -27.08
CA THR A 123 48.49 -4.54 -27.62
C THR A 123 49.56 -4.47 -26.53
N ALA A 124 50.24 -5.59 -26.28
CA ALA A 124 51.38 -5.62 -25.38
C ALA A 124 52.56 -4.84 -25.99
N GLY A 125 53.03 -3.81 -25.30
CA GLY A 125 54.18 -3.01 -25.70
C GLY A 125 55.54 -3.63 -25.35
N ALA A 126 55.54 -4.70 -24.53
CA ALA A 126 56.75 -5.41 -24.11
C ALA A 126 56.43 -6.88 -23.80
N ASN A 127 57.46 -7.72 -23.84
CA ASN A 127 57.35 -9.08 -23.32
C ASN A 127 57.17 -9.06 -21.81
N GLY A 128 56.39 -9.99 -21.27
CA GLY A 128 56.16 -10.08 -19.83
C GLY A 128 55.20 -11.20 -19.47
N GLY A 129 54.62 -11.11 -18.28
CA GLY A 129 53.55 -12.00 -17.86
C GLY A 129 52.74 -11.41 -16.70
N ASN A 130 51.72 -12.13 -16.27
CA ASN A 130 50.86 -11.74 -15.16
C ASN A 130 50.92 -12.70 -13.96
N MET A 131 50.19 -12.38 -12.89
CA MET A 131 50.16 -13.17 -11.66
C MET A 131 49.58 -14.59 -11.87
N ASP A 132 48.81 -14.81 -12.94
CA ASP A 132 48.25 -16.11 -13.33
C ASP A 132 49.14 -16.88 -14.33
N HIS A 133 50.43 -16.52 -14.42
CA HIS A 133 51.42 -17.12 -15.32
C HIS A 133 51.09 -17.00 -16.83
N LYS A 134 50.14 -16.12 -17.20
CA LYS A 134 49.90 -15.80 -18.61
C LYS A 134 51.10 -15.02 -19.16
N LYS A 135 51.67 -15.48 -20.27
CA LYS A 135 52.77 -14.80 -20.96
C LYS A 135 52.23 -13.79 -21.98
N PHE A 136 52.85 -12.62 -22.03
CA PHE A 136 52.58 -11.58 -23.01
C PHE A 136 53.78 -11.42 -23.95
N VAL A 137 53.50 -11.38 -25.24
CA VAL A 137 54.48 -11.17 -26.31
C VAL A 137 54.28 -9.78 -26.89
N ALA A 138 55.34 -9.00 -26.99
CA ALA A 138 55.30 -7.65 -27.56
C ALA A 138 54.68 -7.67 -28.98
N GLY A 139 53.80 -6.72 -29.26
CA GLY A 139 53.06 -6.62 -30.52
C GLY A 139 51.75 -7.42 -30.55
N SER A 140 51.59 -8.45 -29.72
CA SER A 140 50.37 -9.26 -29.65
C SER A 140 49.24 -8.56 -28.91
N GLN A 141 47.99 -8.89 -29.27
CA GLN A 141 46.79 -8.37 -28.61
C GLN A 141 46.22 -9.35 -27.59
N TYR A 142 45.75 -8.81 -26.47
CA TYR A 142 45.13 -9.58 -25.39
C TYR A 142 43.85 -8.91 -24.90
N ALA A 143 42.85 -9.73 -24.60
CA ALA A 143 41.57 -9.28 -24.08
C ALA A 143 41.66 -8.92 -22.59
N PHE A 144 41.11 -7.77 -22.24
CA PHE A 144 40.94 -7.31 -20.86
C PHE A 144 39.52 -6.76 -20.65
N PRO A 145 38.92 -6.94 -19.47
CA PRO A 145 37.88 -6.02 -19.02
C PRO A 145 38.36 -4.57 -19.12
N ARG A 146 37.50 -3.64 -19.52
CA ARG A 146 37.90 -2.22 -19.64
C ARG A 146 38.25 -1.55 -18.33
N ILE A 147 37.85 -2.13 -17.21
CA ILE A 147 38.36 -1.78 -15.88
C ILE A 147 39.00 -3.05 -15.34
N SER A 148 40.32 -3.08 -15.30
CA SER A 148 41.14 -4.23 -14.92
C SER A 148 42.00 -3.93 -13.70
N GLY A 149 42.41 -4.96 -12.97
CA GLY A 149 43.43 -4.81 -11.92
C GLY A 149 44.82 -4.81 -12.55
N HIS A 150 45.80 -4.17 -11.91
CA HIS A 150 47.19 -4.23 -12.38
C HIS A 150 47.67 -5.68 -12.59
N ARG A 151 47.34 -6.57 -11.66
CA ARG A 151 47.64 -8.01 -11.73
C ARG A 151 47.16 -8.72 -13.00
N ASP A 152 46.18 -8.17 -13.71
CA ASP A 152 45.69 -8.76 -14.96
C ASP A 152 46.73 -8.62 -16.07
N GLY A 153 47.46 -7.50 -16.08
CA GLY A 153 48.41 -7.12 -17.12
C GLY A 153 49.89 -7.25 -16.73
N PHE A 154 50.21 -7.46 -15.46
CA PHE A 154 51.59 -7.61 -14.98
C PHE A 154 51.70 -8.54 -13.77
N ALA A 155 52.88 -9.15 -13.55
CA ALA A 155 53.15 -10.07 -12.44
C ALA A 155 53.31 -9.30 -11.12
N THR A 156 52.19 -8.95 -10.50
CA THR A 156 52.13 -8.16 -9.26
C THR A 156 50.90 -8.52 -8.43
N GLU A 157 50.96 -8.31 -7.11
CA GLU A 157 49.80 -8.41 -6.23
C GLU A 157 48.83 -7.23 -6.37
N CYS A 158 49.26 -6.11 -6.96
CA CYS A 158 48.46 -4.89 -7.12
C CYS A 158 47.16 -5.18 -7.94
N PRO A 159 45.97 -4.68 -7.56
CA PRO A 159 45.64 -3.70 -6.53
C PRO A 159 45.42 -4.27 -5.12
N GLY A 160 45.95 -5.45 -4.83
CA GLY A 160 45.66 -6.22 -3.63
C GLY A 160 44.39 -7.07 -3.80
N LEU A 161 44.34 -8.23 -3.14
CA LEU A 161 43.28 -9.22 -3.34
C LEU A 161 41.89 -8.68 -3.00
N SER A 162 41.77 -7.89 -1.94
CA SER A 162 40.49 -7.35 -1.47
C SER A 162 39.92 -6.31 -2.43
N LEU A 163 40.72 -5.32 -2.87
CA LEU A 163 40.29 -4.35 -3.89
C LEU A 163 40.07 -5.01 -5.26
N TYR A 164 40.88 -6.00 -5.63
CA TYR A 164 40.68 -6.76 -6.86
C TYR A 164 39.30 -7.45 -6.90
N ARG A 165 38.86 -8.04 -5.78
CA ARG A 165 37.52 -8.63 -5.63
C ARG A 165 36.37 -7.60 -5.74
N GLN A 166 36.65 -6.31 -5.57
CA GLN A 166 35.66 -5.24 -5.73
C GLN A 166 35.51 -4.75 -7.19
N LEU A 167 36.41 -5.14 -8.10
CA LEU A 167 36.38 -4.67 -9.50
C LEU A 167 35.09 -5.01 -10.26
N PRO A 168 34.44 -6.18 -10.09
CA PRO A 168 33.14 -6.44 -10.72
C PRO A 168 32.07 -5.42 -10.32
N ALA A 169 32.02 -5.01 -9.04
CA ALA A 169 31.08 -4.00 -8.56
C ALA A 169 31.41 -2.60 -9.10
N ILE A 170 32.69 -2.24 -9.17
CA ILE A 170 33.17 -0.99 -9.78
C ILE A 170 32.77 -0.92 -11.27
N ARG A 171 32.95 -2.01 -12.01
CA ARG A 171 32.51 -2.12 -13.42
C ARG A 171 31.01 -1.90 -13.56
N SER A 172 30.20 -2.57 -12.73
CA SER A 172 28.75 -2.43 -12.74
C SER A 172 28.29 -1.00 -12.46
N LEU A 173 28.87 -0.35 -11.43
CA LEU A 173 28.58 1.05 -11.10
C LEU A 173 28.97 2.02 -12.22
N ALA A 174 30.15 1.83 -12.84
CA ALA A 174 30.61 2.69 -13.91
C ALA A 174 29.76 2.54 -15.19
N ALA A 175 29.30 1.33 -15.49
CA ALA A 175 28.57 1.02 -16.73
C ALA A 175 27.08 1.34 -16.65
N GLY A 176 26.46 1.20 -15.47
CA GLY A 176 25.00 1.18 -15.31
C GLY A 176 24.36 -0.08 -15.94
N PRO A 177 23.01 -0.19 -15.98
CA PRO A 177 22.02 0.82 -15.60
C PRO A 177 21.90 1.01 -14.09
N VAL A 178 21.00 1.92 -13.67
CA VAL A 178 20.61 2.06 -12.26
C VAL A 178 19.99 0.76 -11.75
N THR A 179 20.47 0.26 -10.62
CA THR A 179 20.02 -0.99 -9.99
C THR A 179 19.21 -0.72 -8.72
N GLY A 180 18.42 -1.72 -8.32
CA GLY A 180 17.61 -1.66 -7.09
C GLY A 180 16.47 -0.64 -7.12
N LEU A 181 16.07 -0.17 -8.30
CA LEU A 181 15.01 0.83 -8.46
C LEU A 181 13.65 0.26 -8.06
N THR A 182 13.05 0.83 -7.02
CA THR A 182 11.75 0.40 -6.50
C THR A 182 10.92 1.60 -6.05
N ILE A 183 9.59 1.51 -6.23
CA ILE A 183 8.66 2.45 -5.61
C ILE A 183 8.63 2.15 -4.11
N ALA A 184 8.93 3.16 -3.30
CA ALA A 184 8.97 3.08 -1.85
C ALA A 184 7.67 3.56 -1.20
N SER A 185 6.95 4.50 -1.84
CA SER A 185 5.69 5.03 -1.34
C SER A 185 4.81 5.61 -2.46
N VAL A 186 3.50 5.60 -2.23
CA VAL A 186 2.50 6.33 -3.03
C VAL A 186 1.62 7.10 -2.04
N THR A 187 2.01 8.34 -1.72
CA THR A 187 1.24 9.20 -0.80
C THR A 187 0.12 9.92 -1.55
N GLY A 188 -0.94 10.32 -0.83
CA GLY A 188 -2.19 10.77 -1.46
C GLY A 188 -3.06 9.61 -1.98
N ALA A 189 -2.71 8.37 -1.66
CA ALA A 189 -3.50 7.18 -1.97
C ALA A 189 -3.56 6.23 -0.76
N ASN A 190 -4.65 5.47 -0.67
CA ASN A 190 -4.84 4.41 0.33
C ASN A 190 -4.51 3.04 -0.29
N ALA A 191 -3.69 2.25 0.39
CA ALA A 191 -3.36 0.89 -0.06
C ALA A 191 -4.47 -0.11 0.32
N SER A 192 -4.72 -1.06 -0.57
CA SER A 192 -5.59 -2.22 -0.33
C SER A 192 -5.05 -3.41 -1.11
N GLY A 193 -4.38 -4.33 -0.41
CA GLY A 193 -3.57 -5.36 -1.06
C GLY A 193 -2.43 -4.71 -1.87
N SER A 194 -2.28 -5.11 -3.13
CA SER A 194 -1.27 -4.56 -4.06
C SER A 194 -1.74 -3.33 -4.85
N THR A 195 -2.96 -2.83 -4.60
CA THR A 195 -3.54 -1.69 -5.34
C THR A 195 -3.67 -0.47 -4.45
N TYR A 196 -3.36 0.70 -5.00
CA TYR A 196 -3.54 2.01 -4.36
C TYR A 196 -4.80 2.68 -4.90
N TYR A 197 -5.54 3.36 -4.04
CA TYR A 197 -6.75 4.11 -4.39
C TYR A 197 -6.59 5.57 -4.01
N THR A 198 -6.79 6.48 -4.96
CA THR A 198 -6.66 7.93 -4.75
C THR A 198 -7.87 8.63 -5.32
N ARG A 199 -8.15 9.86 -4.87
CA ARG A 199 -9.11 10.73 -5.56
C ARG A 199 -8.57 11.24 -6.88
N SER A 200 -7.28 11.61 -6.92
CA SER A 200 -6.64 12.09 -8.15
C SER A 200 -5.12 12.27 -7.97
N LYS A 201 -4.70 13.15 -7.05
CA LYS A 201 -3.29 13.51 -6.86
C LYS A 201 -2.54 12.46 -6.03
N ILE A 202 -1.39 12.03 -6.54
CA ILE A 202 -0.44 11.17 -5.83
C ILE A 202 0.95 11.81 -5.79
N THR A 203 1.75 11.42 -4.81
CA THR A 203 3.19 11.61 -4.81
C THR A 203 3.87 10.26 -4.66
N VAL A 204 4.71 9.91 -5.63
CA VAL A 204 5.43 8.65 -5.68
C VAL A 204 6.83 8.89 -5.16
N GLY A 205 7.22 8.17 -4.11
CA GLY A 205 8.60 8.10 -3.62
C GLY A 205 9.27 6.81 -4.09
N TRP A 206 10.56 6.86 -4.37
CA TRP A 206 11.34 5.71 -4.83
C TRP A 206 12.74 5.65 -4.20
N LYS A 207 13.37 4.48 -4.32
CA LYS A 207 14.76 4.25 -3.92
C LYS A 207 15.50 3.44 -4.97
N ALA A 208 16.82 3.58 -5.00
CA ALA A 208 17.75 2.81 -5.85
C ALA A 208 19.00 2.45 -5.04
N THR A 209 19.66 1.34 -5.38
CA THR A 209 20.94 0.95 -4.76
C THR A 209 22.13 1.66 -5.40
N THR A 210 22.01 2.07 -6.66
CA THR A 210 23.01 2.90 -7.33
C THR A 210 23.09 4.27 -6.67
N PRO A 211 24.28 4.74 -6.25
CA PRO A 211 24.46 6.09 -5.70
C PRO A 211 23.97 7.18 -6.66
N SER A 212 23.34 8.23 -6.12
CA SER A 212 22.78 9.35 -6.91
C SER A 212 23.81 10.03 -7.82
N ALA A 213 25.10 9.98 -7.46
CA ALA A 213 26.20 10.50 -8.26
C ALA A 213 26.35 9.85 -9.64
N PHE A 214 25.73 8.68 -9.88
CA PHE A 214 25.70 7.96 -11.15
C PHE A 214 24.36 8.07 -11.89
N VAL A 215 23.34 8.68 -11.25
CA VAL A 215 22.01 8.81 -11.83
C VAL A 215 21.90 10.17 -12.50
N LYS A 216 21.57 10.18 -13.79
CA LYS A 216 21.33 11.41 -14.56
C LYS A 216 19.97 12.01 -14.21
N SER A 217 18.91 11.21 -14.26
CA SER A 217 17.54 11.64 -14.01
C SER A 217 16.63 10.48 -13.62
N TYR A 218 15.48 10.83 -13.05
CA TYR A 218 14.33 9.95 -12.92
C TYR A 218 13.13 10.52 -13.67
N GLU A 219 12.28 9.66 -14.19
CA GLU A 219 10.99 10.01 -14.79
C GLU A 219 9.90 9.23 -14.05
N LEU A 220 8.87 9.94 -13.57
CA LEU A 220 7.64 9.31 -13.10
C LEU A 220 6.77 9.02 -14.32
N LEU A 221 6.39 7.76 -14.50
CA LEU A 221 5.58 7.29 -15.62
C LEU A 221 4.17 6.93 -15.16
N VAL A 222 3.17 7.34 -15.94
CA VAL A 222 1.78 6.89 -15.83
C VAL A 222 1.37 6.31 -17.18
N GLY A 223 0.92 5.06 -17.22
CA GLY A 223 0.59 4.38 -18.48
C GLY A 223 1.79 4.26 -19.44
N GLY A 224 3.00 4.18 -18.90
CA GLY A 224 4.25 4.15 -19.67
C GLY A 224 4.74 5.51 -20.20
N LYS A 225 3.98 6.59 -20.00
CA LYS A 225 4.32 7.94 -20.46
C LYS A 225 4.90 8.78 -19.31
N PRO A 226 6.00 9.53 -19.52
CA PRO A 226 6.52 10.46 -18.52
C PRO A 226 5.50 11.55 -18.19
N VAL A 227 5.21 11.73 -16.90
CA VAL A 227 4.38 12.83 -16.39
C VAL A 227 5.17 13.82 -15.53
N ALA A 228 6.37 13.43 -15.09
CA ALA A 228 7.33 14.31 -14.43
C ALA A 228 8.75 13.78 -14.65
N THR A 229 9.71 14.70 -14.76
CA THR A 229 11.14 14.39 -14.86
C THR A 229 11.90 15.17 -13.79
N VAL A 230 12.75 14.50 -13.03
CA VAL A 230 13.54 15.09 -11.93
C VAL A 230 15.01 14.70 -12.02
N LYS A 231 15.88 15.48 -11.36
CA LYS A 231 17.33 15.20 -11.29
C LYS A 231 17.60 13.90 -10.51
N GLY A 232 18.73 13.25 -10.78
CA GLY A 232 19.10 11.96 -10.17
C GLY A 232 19.31 11.97 -8.64
N ASN A 233 19.37 13.14 -8.00
CA ASN A 233 19.38 13.28 -6.54
C ASN A 233 17.99 13.49 -5.92
N VAL A 234 16.93 13.54 -6.73
CA VAL A 234 15.54 13.65 -6.27
C VAL A 234 14.89 12.27 -6.27
N THR A 235 14.21 11.94 -5.18
CA THR A 235 13.65 10.59 -4.93
C THR A 235 12.12 10.55 -4.87
N SER A 236 11.45 11.63 -5.30
CA SER A 236 9.99 11.65 -5.42
C SER A 236 9.50 12.64 -6.48
N ALA A 237 8.28 12.40 -6.99
CA ALA A 237 7.56 13.32 -7.86
C ALA A 237 6.04 13.10 -7.71
N SER A 238 5.26 14.14 -8.00
CA SER A 238 3.80 14.08 -7.98
C SER A 238 3.22 13.86 -9.37
N ALA A 239 2.03 13.27 -9.41
CA ALA A 239 1.20 13.15 -10.61
C ALA A 239 -0.27 13.38 -10.24
N THR A 240 -1.03 13.91 -11.20
CA THR A 240 -2.49 14.02 -11.11
C THR A 240 -3.08 12.98 -12.05
N LEU A 241 -3.89 12.08 -11.51
CA LEU A 241 -4.52 11.01 -12.27
C LEU A 241 -5.96 11.39 -12.61
N VAL A 242 -6.35 11.10 -13.85
CA VAL A 242 -7.76 11.09 -14.28
C VAL A 242 -8.45 9.84 -13.73
N ALA A 243 -9.78 9.85 -13.61
CA ALA A 243 -10.51 8.68 -13.12
C ALA A 243 -10.21 7.42 -13.95
N GLY A 244 -10.01 6.28 -13.27
CA GLY A 244 -9.67 5.00 -13.89
C GLY A 244 -8.45 4.31 -13.27
N LYS A 245 -8.08 3.17 -13.84
CA LYS A 245 -6.95 2.35 -13.40
C LYS A 245 -5.68 2.71 -14.18
N HIS A 246 -4.60 2.96 -13.46
CA HIS A 246 -3.31 3.40 -14.00
C HIS A 246 -2.17 2.48 -13.59
N SER A 247 -1.23 2.25 -14.51
CA SER A 247 0.09 1.71 -14.19
C SER A 247 1.04 2.86 -13.87
N VAL A 248 1.69 2.81 -12.71
CA VAL A 248 2.63 3.81 -12.23
C VAL A 248 4.01 3.19 -12.07
N GLN A 249 5.02 3.79 -12.67
CA GLN A 249 6.41 3.31 -12.64
C GLN A 249 7.37 4.49 -12.53
N VAL A 250 8.61 4.19 -12.13
CA VAL A 250 9.72 5.14 -12.22
C VAL A 250 10.73 4.61 -13.23
N ARG A 251 11.18 5.45 -14.14
CA ARG A 251 12.34 5.19 -15.00
C ARG A 251 13.54 5.93 -14.46
N ALA A 252 14.67 5.25 -14.32
CA ALA A 252 15.94 5.89 -13.99
C ALA A 252 16.84 5.88 -15.21
N THR A 253 17.52 7.00 -15.45
CA THR A 253 18.55 7.12 -16.49
C THR A 253 19.90 7.22 -15.81
N HIS A 254 20.79 6.29 -16.09
CA HIS A 254 22.18 6.33 -15.63
C HIS A 254 22.98 7.38 -16.43
N GLN A 255 24.12 7.85 -15.91
CA GLN A 255 25.02 8.76 -16.64
C GLN A 255 25.52 8.19 -17.98
N SER A 256 25.60 6.87 -18.10
CA SER A 256 25.90 6.17 -19.36
C SER A 256 24.77 6.19 -20.39
N GLY A 257 23.58 6.72 -20.05
CA GLY A 257 22.39 6.71 -20.88
C GLY A 257 21.55 5.42 -20.77
N LYS A 258 22.07 4.35 -20.16
CA LYS A 258 21.31 3.13 -19.90
C LYS A 258 20.15 3.40 -18.93
N THR A 259 18.97 2.90 -19.25
CA THR A 259 17.77 3.10 -18.43
C THR A 259 17.35 1.84 -17.68
N SER A 260 16.69 2.00 -16.54
CA SER A 260 15.98 0.92 -15.85
C SER A 260 14.58 1.37 -15.42
N LEU A 261 13.68 0.40 -15.21
CA LEU A 261 12.31 0.62 -14.76
C LEU A 261 12.10 -0.01 -13.39
N SER A 262 11.33 0.66 -12.54
CA SER A 262 10.80 0.03 -11.33
C SER A 262 9.75 -1.02 -11.70
N PRO A 263 9.42 -1.95 -10.78
CA PRO A 263 8.16 -2.68 -10.84
C PRO A 263 6.95 -1.72 -10.93
N VAL A 264 5.86 -2.20 -11.53
CA VAL A 264 4.62 -1.44 -11.69
C VAL A 264 3.85 -1.38 -10.37
N ALA A 265 3.47 -0.18 -9.94
CA ALA A 265 2.42 0.03 -8.95
C ALA A 265 1.08 0.25 -9.66
N THR A 266 0.03 -0.43 -9.21
CA THR A 266 -1.34 -0.20 -9.72
C THR A 266 -2.02 0.87 -8.88
N VAL A 267 -2.45 1.95 -9.52
CA VAL A 267 -3.19 3.05 -8.86
C VAL A 267 -4.54 3.23 -9.53
N VAL A 268 -5.62 3.16 -8.76
CA VAL A 268 -6.97 3.47 -9.19
C VAL A 268 -7.32 4.86 -8.70
N ALA A 269 -7.58 5.78 -9.64
CA ALA A 269 -8.10 7.09 -9.34
C ALA A 269 -9.63 7.06 -9.42
N ASP A 270 -10.28 7.44 -8.33
CA ASP A 270 -11.73 7.51 -8.24
C ASP A 270 -12.16 8.82 -7.58
N THR A 271 -12.79 9.68 -8.39
CA THR A 271 -13.31 10.97 -7.96
C THR A 271 -14.79 10.92 -7.56
N ALA A 272 -15.47 9.82 -7.86
CA ALA A 272 -16.90 9.71 -7.62
C ALA A 272 -17.15 9.27 -6.17
N PRO A 273 -18.09 9.91 -5.45
CA PRO A 273 -18.50 9.40 -4.15
C PRO A 273 -19.32 8.12 -4.29
N PRO A 274 -19.29 7.23 -3.27
CA PRO A 274 -20.20 6.10 -3.22
C PRO A 274 -21.65 6.58 -3.21
N VAL A 275 -22.59 5.75 -3.64
CA VAL A 275 -24.02 6.07 -3.66
C VAL A 275 -24.83 5.08 -2.83
N PHE A 276 -25.80 5.58 -2.07
CA PHE A 276 -26.82 4.74 -1.44
C PHE A 276 -27.90 4.36 -2.46
N SER A 277 -27.61 3.34 -3.30
CA SER A 277 -28.57 2.79 -4.27
C SER A 277 -29.85 2.26 -3.63
N THR A 278 -29.83 1.94 -2.34
CA THR A 278 -31.02 1.86 -1.50
C THR A 278 -30.80 2.70 -0.25
N LYS A 279 -31.60 3.76 -0.10
CA LYS A 279 -31.57 4.62 1.09
C LYS A 279 -31.82 3.79 2.36
N PRO A 280 -31.20 4.16 3.50
CA PRO A 280 -31.46 3.50 4.77
C PRO A 280 -32.96 3.45 5.08
N GLY A 281 -33.43 2.29 5.51
CA GLY A 281 -34.82 2.03 5.86
C GLY A 281 -34.93 1.26 7.17
N LEU A 282 -35.96 1.57 7.95
CA LEU A 282 -36.24 0.92 9.23
C LEU A 282 -37.47 0.03 9.12
N THR A 283 -37.38 -1.16 9.70
CA THR A 283 -38.48 -2.11 9.85
C THR A 283 -38.46 -2.70 11.26
N LEU A 284 -39.63 -3.02 11.82
CA LEU A 284 -39.69 -3.78 13.07
C LEU A 284 -39.26 -5.22 12.81
N ARG A 285 -38.61 -5.83 13.82
CA ARG A 285 -38.24 -7.25 13.80
C ARG A 285 -38.76 -7.95 15.05
N THR A 286 -38.74 -9.28 15.03
CA THR A 286 -39.06 -10.09 16.20
C THR A 286 -38.00 -9.92 17.31
N GLY A 287 -38.41 -10.11 18.55
CA GLY A 287 -37.56 -9.98 19.74
C GLY A 287 -38.31 -9.48 20.97
N THR A 288 -37.60 -9.25 22.06
CA THR A 288 -38.19 -8.70 23.29
C THR A 288 -38.38 -7.18 23.15
N VAL A 289 -39.57 -6.69 23.46
CA VAL A 289 -39.92 -5.27 23.53
C VAL A 289 -39.93 -4.82 24.99
N ASN A 290 -39.49 -3.60 25.28
CA ASN A 290 -39.67 -3.00 26.61
C ASN A 290 -39.75 -1.46 26.50
N SER A 291 -39.80 -0.77 27.64
CA SER A 291 -39.91 0.69 27.72
C SER A 291 -38.69 1.45 27.19
N THR A 292 -37.56 0.79 26.97
CA THR A 292 -36.31 1.39 26.49
C THR A 292 -35.84 0.85 25.14
N ALA A 293 -36.37 -0.28 24.69
CA ALA A 293 -35.92 -0.99 23.50
C ALA A 293 -37.07 -1.66 22.73
N VAL A 294 -37.25 -1.20 21.50
CA VAL A 294 -38.05 -1.85 20.45
C VAL A 294 -37.10 -2.45 19.42
N PRO A 295 -37.17 -3.75 19.10
CA PRO A 295 -36.34 -4.38 18.07
C PRO A 295 -36.61 -3.83 16.66
N LEU A 296 -35.54 -3.40 16.00
CA LEU A 296 -35.55 -2.89 14.63
C LEU A 296 -34.51 -3.61 13.76
N THR A 297 -34.77 -3.63 12.45
CA THR A 297 -33.78 -3.91 11.41
C THR A 297 -33.59 -2.64 10.58
N LEU A 298 -32.34 -2.17 10.53
CA LEU A 298 -31.88 -1.15 9.60
C LEU A 298 -31.41 -1.84 8.32
N LYS A 299 -31.93 -1.46 7.16
CA LYS A 299 -31.53 -1.99 5.84
C LYS A 299 -31.04 -0.84 4.95
N TRP A 300 -30.01 -1.09 4.15
CA TRP A 300 -29.44 -0.12 3.21
C TRP A 300 -28.74 -0.85 2.07
N LYS A 301 -28.42 -0.14 0.99
CA LYS A 301 -27.47 -0.63 -0.02
C LYS A 301 -26.61 0.55 -0.48
N ALA A 302 -25.31 0.45 -0.23
CA ALA A 302 -24.32 1.39 -0.76
C ALA A 302 -23.53 0.68 -1.86
N THR A 303 -23.18 1.41 -2.90
CA THR A 303 -22.42 0.91 -4.05
C THR A 303 -21.44 1.98 -4.49
N ASP A 304 -20.34 1.54 -5.10
CA ASP A 304 -19.31 2.42 -5.64
C ASP A 304 -18.75 1.78 -6.91
N ALA A 305 -18.41 2.60 -7.91
CA ALA A 305 -18.00 2.10 -9.22
C ALA A 305 -16.58 1.49 -9.19
N ALA A 306 -15.68 2.02 -8.37
CA ALA A 306 -14.33 1.48 -8.23
C ALA A 306 -14.26 0.45 -7.11
N SER A 307 -14.49 0.86 -5.86
CA SER A 307 -14.49 -0.05 -4.73
C SER A 307 -15.07 0.58 -3.46
N LEU A 308 -16.21 0.07 -3.03
CA LEU A 308 -16.75 0.38 -1.70
C LEU A 308 -15.85 -0.25 -0.62
N LYS A 309 -15.44 0.54 0.36
CA LYS A 309 -14.64 0.07 1.50
C LYS A 309 -15.52 -0.41 2.63
N GLU A 310 -16.44 0.43 3.09
CA GLU A 310 -17.26 0.19 4.28
C GLU A 310 -18.43 1.18 4.39
N VAL A 311 -19.38 0.85 5.26
CA VAL A 311 -20.44 1.79 5.66
C VAL A 311 -20.40 1.94 7.18
N ARG A 312 -20.35 3.17 7.67
CA ARG A 312 -20.35 3.49 9.10
C ARG A 312 -21.70 4.02 9.52
N LEU A 313 -22.29 3.44 10.56
CA LEU A 313 -23.34 4.06 11.36
C LEU A 313 -22.65 5.03 12.33
N THR A 314 -23.01 6.30 12.28
CA THR A 314 -22.41 7.37 13.10
C THR A 314 -23.35 7.86 14.20
N ALA A 315 -24.65 7.59 14.07
CA ALA A 315 -25.66 7.81 15.11
C ALA A 315 -26.81 6.81 14.91
N PRO A 316 -27.52 6.40 15.96
CA PRO A 316 -27.36 6.79 17.37
C PRO A 316 -26.18 6.09 18.07
N THR A 317 -25.60 5.07 17.45
CA THR A 317 -24.46 4.30 17.95
C THR A 317 -23.41 4.18 16.86
N ALA A 318 -22.13 4.25 17.23
CA ALA A 318 -21.04 4.09 16.28
C ALA A 318 -20.86 2.60 15.93
N LYS A 319 -20.93 2.25 14.65
CA LYS A 319 -20.65 0.89 14.16
C LYS A 319 -20.16 0.90 12.72
N THR A 320 -19.16 0.07 12.40
CA THR A 320 -18.65 -0.10 11.04
C THR A 320 -19.12 -1.41 10.45
N TYR A 321 -19.56 -1.39 9.20
CA TYR A 321 -20.00 -2.55 8.44
C TYR A 321 -19.14 -2.73 7.20
N GLY A 322 -18.79 -3.98 6.90
CA GLY A 322 -18.08 -4.33 5.66
C GLY A 322 -18.92 -4.02 4.41
N PRO A 323 -18.28 -3.96 3.22
CA PRO A 323 -18.90 -3.43 2.01
C PRO A 323 -20.05 -4.29 1.46
N THR A 324 -20.13 -5.57 1.88
CA THR A 324 -21.21 -6.50 1.49
C THR A 324 -22.38 -6.50 2.48
N THR A 325 -22.27 -5.82 3.61
CA THR A 325 -23.34 -5.80 4.63
C THR A 325 -24.42 -4.79 4.23
N VAL A 326 -25.65 -5.29 4.08
CA VAL A 326 -26.83 -4.51 3.65
C VAL A 326 -27.91 -4.37 4.73
N SER A 327 -27.70 -4.96 5.90
CA SER A 327 -28.64 -4.83 7.01
C SER A 327 -27.98 -5.09 8.36
N ALA A 328 -28.57 -4.54 9.43
CA ALA A 328 -28.17 -4.80 10.80
C ALA A 328 -29.36 -4.73 11.77
N SER A 329 -29.31 -5.57 12.79
CA SER A 329 -30.26 -5.57 13.91
C SER A 329 -29.88 -4.53 14.95
N HIS A 330 -30.88 -3.77 15.40
CA HIS A 330 -30.75 -2.70 16.37
C HIS A 330 -31.97 -2.65 17.30
N THR A 331 -31.97 -1.70 18.24
CA THR A 331 -33.13 -1.32 19.04
C THR A 331 -33.26 0.20 19.07
N ALA A 332 -34.47 0.71 19.30
CA ALA A 332 -34.70 2.13 19.57
C ALA A 332 -35.70 2.31 20.72
N LYS A 333 -35.59 3.44 21.42
CA LYS A 333 -36.52 3.78 22.51
C LYS A 333 -37.92 4.07 21.92
N PRO A 334 -38.99 3.49 22.49
CA PRO A 334 -40.34 3.81 22.04
C PRO A 334 -40.71 5.27 22.32
N ALA A 335 -41.68 5.79 21.55
CA ALA A 335 -42.24 7.14 21.63
C ALA A 335 -41.28 8.31 21.35
N LYS A 336 -40.00 8.04 21.03
CA LYS A 336 -39.02 9.07 20.65
C LYS A 336 -38.43 8.78 19.27
N ALA A 337 -38.44 9.78 18.41
CA ALA A 337 -37.79 9.68 17.10
C ALA A 337 -36.30 9.40 17.28
N THR A 338 -35.80 8.38 16.57
CA THR A 338 -34.37 8.05 16.52
C THR A 338 -33.89 8.18 15.09
N THR A 339 -32.85 9.00 14.89
CA THR A 339 -32.23 9.23 13.58
C THR A 339 -30.99 8.37 13.45
N TRP A 340 -30.98 7.52 12.44
CA TRP A 340 -29.88 6.62 12.07
C TRP A 340 -29.09 7.30 10.97
N LYS A 341 -27.88 7.78 11.28
CA LYS A 341 -27.00 8.45 10.32
C LYS A 341 -25.94 7.48 9.84
N MET A 342 -25.82 7.35 8.53
CA MET A 342 -24.87 6.45 7.88
C MET A 342 -23.96 7.22 6.94
N THR A 343 -22.71 6.79 6.84
CA THR A 343 -21.74 7.32 5.88
C THR A 343 -21.05 6.15 5.19
N ALA A 344 -21.21 6.06 3.86
CA ALA A 344 -20.49 5.13 3.01
C ALA A 344 -19.11 5.73 2.69
N TYR A 345 -18.08 4.88 2.69
CA TYR A 345 -16.71 5.22 2.33
C TYR A 345 -16.24 4.29 1.21
N ASP A 346 -15.68 4.85 0.15
CA ASP A 346 -14.93 4.07 -0.83
C ASP A 346 -13.46 3.91 -0.40
N ARG A 347 -12.64 3.27 -1.24
CA ARG A 347 -11.20 3.13 -0.97
C ARG A 347 -10.38 4.37 -1.32
N ALA A 348 -10.83 5.21 -2.24
CA ALA A 348 -10.19 6.48 -2.59
C ALA A 348 -10.36 7.55 -1.49
N GLY A 349 -11.26 7.32 -0.55
CA GLY A 349 -11.61 8.19 0.56
C GLY A 349 -12.77 9.13 0.26
N ASN A 350 -13.52 8.98 -0.84
CA ASN A 350 -14.76 9.73 -1.02
C ASN A 350 -15.86 9.15 -0.12
N THR A 351 -16.84 9.99 0.19
CA THR A 351 -17.91 9.64 1.13
C THR A 351 -19.27 10.10 0.63
N ALA A 352 -20.30 9.37 1.05
CA ALA A 352 -21.67 9.81 0.94
C ALA A 352 -22.41 9.54 2.23
N ALA A 353 -23.30 10.45 2.62
CA ALA A 353 -24.12 10.31 3.80
C ALA A 353 -25.57 9.99 3.43
N ALA A 354 -26.22 9.19 4.25
CA ALA A 354 -27.66 8.97 4.20
C ALA A 354 -28.20 8.77 5.62
N SER A 355 -29.49 9.02 5.80
CA SER A 355 -30.12 8.84 7.11
C SER A 355 -31.55 8.37 6.97
N VAL A 356 -32.04 7.81 8.06
CA VAL A 356 -33.45 7.49 8.25
C VAL A 356 -33.85 7.75 9.68
N SER A 357 -35.03 8.33 9.87
CA SER A 357 -35.61 8.53 11.19
C SER A 357 -36.85 7.66 11.32
N GLY A 358 -37.09 7.14 12.52
CA GLY A 358 -38.30 6.40 12.83
C GLY A 358 -38.65 6.53 14.31
N THR A 359 -39.95 6.54 14.59
CA THR A 359 -40.46 6.57 15.96
C THR A 359 -41.24 5.27 16.19
N PRO A 360 -40.67 4.27 16.88
CA PRO A 360 -41.45 3.12 17.27
C PRO A 360 -42.45 3.53 18.35
N VAL A 361 -43.71 3.18 18.18
CA VAL A 361 -44.80 3.52 19.11
C VAL A 361 -45.43 2.24 19.62
N ILE A 362 -45.54 2.12 20.94
CA ILE A 362 -46.20 0.99 21.60
C ILE A 362 -47.66 1.38 21.83
N LEU A 363 -48.58 0.64 21.23
CA LEU A 363 -49.99 0.65 21.55
C LEU A 363 -50.25 -0.46 22.57
N GLN A 364 -50.65 -0.06 23.78
CA GLN A 364 -51.07 -1.00 24.81
C GLN A 364 -52.28 -1.81 24.34
N GLU A 365 -52.52 -2.94 24.98
CA GLU A 365 -53.68 -3.80 24.74
C GLU A 365 -55.00 -3.05 24.91
N SER A 366 -55.06 -2.05 25.80
CA SER A 366 -56.23 -1.19 26.02
C SER A 366 -56.62 -0.32 24.82
N ALA A 367 -55.67 -0.05 23.90
CA ALA A 367 -55.94 0.69 22.67
C ALA A 367 -56.66 -0.15 21.59
N ALA A 368 -56.82 -1.45 21.81
CA ALA A 368 -57.49 -2.34 20.86
C ALA A 368 -59.01 -2.33 21.02
N LYS A 369 -59.73 -2.33 19.89
CA LYS A 369 -61.16 -2.66 19.87
C LYS A 369 -61.33 -4.16 20.12
N LYS A 370 -62.05 -4.51 21.19
CA LYS A 370 -62.39 -5.89 21.57
C LYS A 370 -63.58 -6.41 20.76
N GLY A 371 -63.51 -7.69 20.39
CA GLY A 371 -64.66 -8.52 20.03
C GLY A 371 -64.62 -9.81 20.85
N GLY A 372 -65.75 -10.21 21.43
CA GLY A 372 -65.82 -11.37 22.33
C GLY A 372 -65.22 -11.13 23.72
N LYS A 373 -65.11 -12.20 24.52
CA LYS A 373 -64.69 -12.15 25.92
C LYS A 373 -63.17 -12.09 26.07
N TRP A 374 -62.69 -11.11 26.84
CA TRP A 374 -61.28 -10.93 27.20
C TRP A 374 -61.14 -10.61 28.69
N THR A 375 -60.16 -11.23 29.33
CA THR A 375 -59.80 -10.99 30.73
C THR A 375 -58.49 -10.23 30.81
N THR A 376 -58.42 -9.25 31.70
CA THR A 376 -57.18 -8.51 32.00
C THR A 376 -56.31 -9.30 32.97
N LYS A 377 -55.00 -9.37 32.68
CA LYS A 377 -53.98 -9.87 33.62
C LYS A 377 -53.04 -8.73 33.99
N SER A 378 -52.68 -8.61 35.27
CA SER A 378 -51.78 -7.57 35.78
C SER A 378 -50.46 -8.19 36.24
N SER A 379 -49.33 -7.64 35.79
CA SER A 379 -47.97 -7.99 36.22
C SER A 379 -46.98 -6.99 35.65
N GLY A 380 -45.95 -6.62 36.43
CA GLY A 380 -44.84 -5.81 35.93
C GLY A 380 -44.03 -6.45 34.79
N SER A 381 -44.26 -7.72 34.50
CA SER A 381 -43.63 -8.41 33.36
C SER A 381 -44.25 -8.05 31.99
N TYR A 382 -45.48 -7.53 31.98
CA TYR A 382 -46.20 -7.11 30.77
C TYR A 382 -45.82 -5.69 30.34
N LEU A 383 -46.00 -5.37 29.06
CA LEU A 383 -45.91 -3.99 28.57
C LEU A 383 -46.95 -3.14 29.30
N GLY A 384 -46.53 -2.01 29.87
CA GLY A 384 -47.46 -1.14 30.63
C GLY A 384 -48.07 -1.78 31.89
N GLY A 385 -47.63 -2.97 32.30
CA GLY A 385 -48.08 -3.66 33.51
C GLY A 385 -49.35 -4.51 33.36
N LYS A 386 -49.96 -4.56 32.18
CA LYS A 386 -51.23 -5.27 31.92
C LYS A 386 -51.20 -5.99 30.57
N SER A 387 -52.04 -7.03 30.44
CA SER A 387 -52.24 -7.76 29.18
C SER A 387 -53.68 -8.27 29.07
N TYR A 388 -54.11 -8.60 27.86
CA TYR A 388 -55.41 -9.23 27.60
C TYR A 388 -55.25 -10.70 27.26
N SER A 389 -56.08 -11.54 27.87
CA SER A 389 -56.10 -12.98 27.64
C SER A 389 -57.49 -13.50 27.32
N SER A 390 -57.57 -14.44 26.38
CA SER A 390 -58.82 -15.12 26.02
C SER A 390 -58.53 -16.54 25.52
N SER A 391 -59.42 -17.46 25.85
CA SER A 391 -59.48 -18.83 25.32
C SER A 391 -60.69 -19.04 24.40
N THR A 392 -61.53 -18.01 24.22
CA THR A 392 -62.76 -18.11 23.42
C THR A 392 -62.43 -18.03 21.94
N LYS A 393 -62.68 -19.12 21.20
CA LYS A 393 -62.53 -19.15 19.74
C LYS A 393 -63.31 -18.00 19.10
N GLY A 394 -62.66 -17.27 18.19
CA GLY A 394 -63.25 -16.12 17.50
C GLY A 394 -63.18 -14.79 18.27
N ALA A 395 -62.80 -14.78 19.55
CA ALA A 395 -62.50 -13.53 20.26
C ALA A 395 -61.36 -12.80 19.53
N SER A 396 -61.47 -11.47 19.43
CA SER A 396 -60.54 -10.66 18.65
C SER A 396 -60.15 -9.33 19.28
N LEU A 397 -58.98 -8.84 18.90
CA LEU A 397 -58.47 -7.51 19.24
C LEU A 397 -57.99 -6.82 17.97
N THR A 398 -58.46 -5.60 17.74
CA THR A 398 -58.14 -4.82 16.54
C THR A 398 -57.46 -3.51 16.91
N TRP A 399 -56.25 -3.29 16.40
CA TRP A 399 -55.54 -2.01 16.48
C TRP A 399 -55.60 -1.30 15.13
N THR A 400 -55.77 0.03 15.17
CA THR A 400 -55.63 0.90 14.00
C THR A 400 -54.46 1.86 14.25
N PHE A 401 -53.59 2.01 13.27
CA PHE A 401 -52.43 2.91 13.36
C PHE A 401 -52.07 3.46 11.97
N THR A 402 -51.29 4.53 11.94
CA THR A 402 -50.68 5.04 10.71
C THR A 402 -49.18 4.85 10.81
N GLY A 403 -48.62 4.01 9.94
CA GLY A 403 -47.21 3.64 10.01
C GLY A 403 -46.79 2.76 8.85
N ARG A 404 -45.49 2.41 8.82
CA ARG A 404 -44.88 1.61 7.75
C ARG A 404 -44.37 0.23 8.18
N SER A 405 -44.50 -0.08 9.46
CA SER A 405 -44.16 -1.39 10.01
C SER A 405 -44.97 -1.64 11.27
N ALA A 406 -45.37 -2.88 11.51
CA ALA A 406 -46.10 -3.30 12.69
C ALA A 406 -45.54 -4.60 13.24
N SER A 407 -45.65 -4.77 14.55
CA SER A 407 -45.24 -5.96 15.28
C SER A 407 -46.24 -6.28 16.38
N TRP A 408 -46.63 -7.54 16.49
CA TRP A 408 -47.53 -7.99 17.55
C TRP A 408 -46.75 -8.57 18.74
N VAL A 409 -47.03 -8.04 19.94
CA VAL A 409 -46.32 -8.38 21.17
C VAL A 409 -47.20 -9.22 22.08
N VAL A 410 -46.64 -10.32 22.57
CA VAL A 410 -47.38 -11.33 23.34
C VAL A 410 -46.59 -11.83 24.54
N SER A 411 -47.30 -12.54 25.40
CA SER A 411 -46.70 -13.48 26.34
C SER A 411 -46.91 -14.91 25.84
N ARG A 412 -45.84 -15.69 25.88
CA ARG A 412 -45.75 -17.07 25.39
C ARG A 412 -45.55 -18.02 26.56
N ALA A 413 -46.18 -19.19 26.51
CA ALA A 413 -46.01 -20.28 27.47
C ALA A 413 -46.32 -21.63 26.80
N ALA A 414 -46.11 -22.73 27.52
CA ALA A 414 -46.39 -24.07 27.00
C ALA A 414 -47.88 -24.27 26.69
N THR A 415 -48.75 -23.55 27.39
CA THR A 415 -50.21 -23.57 27.27
C THR A 415 -50.77 -22.52 26.31
N SER A 416 -49.91 -21.74 25.64
CA SER A 416 -50.37 -20.71 24.70
C SER A 416 -50.85 -21.31 23.38
N GLY A 417 -51.98 -20.82 22.87
CA GLY A 417 -52.62 -21.25 21.64
C GLY A 417 -52.16 -20.49 20.39
N GLN A 418 -52.89 -20.68 19.30
CA GLN A 418 -52.65 -20.00 18.03
C GLN A 418 -53.59 -18.81 17.82
N ALA A 419 -53.14 -17.88 16.99
CA ALA A 419 -53.93 -16.74 16.53
C ALA A 419 -53.93 -16.64 15.01
N TYR A 420 -55.04 -16.20 14.45
CA TYR A 420 -55.04 -15.64 13.10
C TYR A 420 -54.71 -14.14 13.19
N VAL A 421 -53.76 -13.70 12.38
CA VAL A 421 -53.43 -12.29 12.20
C VAL A 421 -54.04 -11.84 10.88
N TYR A 422 -54.90 -10.83 10.94
CA TYR A 422 -55.45 -10.15 9.78
C TYR A 422 -54.84 -8.75 9.67
N VAL A 423 -54.50 -8.37 8.45
CA VAL A 423 -54.02 -7.05 8.08
C VAL A 423 -54.98 -6.49 7.05
N ASP A 424 -55.58 -5.33 7.35
CA ASP A 424 -56.50 -4.65 6.43
C ASP A 424 -57.61 -5.57 5.92
N GLY A 425 -58.21 -6.32 6.84
CA GLY A 425 -59.30 -7.27 6.57
C GLY A 425 -58.86 -8.62 5.98
N LYS A 426 -57.62 -8.77 5.51
CA LYS A 426 -57.11 -10.01 4.89
C LYS A 426 -56.27 -10.82 5.87
N LYS A 427 -56.45 -12.15 5.89
CA LYS A 427 -55.64 -13.03 6.74
C LYS A 427 -54.19 -12.99 6.27
N ALA A 428 -53.30 -12.51 7.13
CA ALA A 428 -51.87 -12.38 6.86
C ALA A 428 -51.05 -13.56 7.39
N ALA A 429 -51.44 -14.15 8.52
CA ALA A 429 -50.72 -15.28 9.11
C ALA A 429 -51.59 -16.10 10.08
N THR A 430 -51.16 -17.33 10.35
CA THR A 430 -51.50 -18.08 11.56
C THR A 430 -50.24 -18.16 12.42
N VAL A 431 -50.28 -17.68 13.65
CA VAL A 431 -49.10 -17.56 14.52
C VAL A 431 -49.30 -18.42 15.77
N ASP A 432 -48.31 -19.26 16.08
CA ASP A 432 -48.31 -20.11 17.26
C ASP A 432 -47.50 -19.50 18.41
N LEU A 433 -48.13 -19.33 19.57
CA LEU A 433 -47.52 -18.68 20.73
C LEU A 433 -46.84 -19.69 21.65
N LYS A 434 -46.97 -21.00 21.41
CA LYS A 434 -46.36 -22.04 22.25
C LYS A 434 -44.86 -21.78 22.43
N SER A 435 -44.39 -21.91 23.67
CA SER A 435 -42.98 -21.82 24.04
C SER A 435 -42.72 -22.79 25.19
N SER A 436 -41.56 -23.45 25.21
CA SER A 436 -41.19 -24.36 26.30
C SER A 436 -41.04 -23.65 27.65
N ALA A 437 -40.70 -22.36 27.62
CA ALA A 437 -40.62 -21.48 28.79
C ALA A 437 -41.53 -20.27 28.64
N THR A 438 -41.99 -19.73 29.78
CA THR A 438 -42.75 -18.48 29.80
C THR A 438 -41.87 -17.32 29.37
N LYS A 439 -42.28 -16.58 28.33
CA LYS A 439 -41.57 -15.41 27.81
C LYS A 439 -42.55 -14.26 27.64
N TYR A 440 -42.23 -13.12 28.24
CA TYR A 440 -43.05 -11.90 28.20
C TYR A 440 -42.54 -10.94 27.12
N ARG A 441 -43.42 -10.01 26.70
CA ARG A 441 -43.07 -8.90 25.81
C ARG A 441 -42.42 -9.33 24.49
N GLN A 442 -42.84 -10.46 23.94
CA GLN A 442 -42.26 -11.04 22.73
C GLN A 442 -42.96 -10.52 21.48
N ALA A 443 -42.26 -9.72 20.68
CA ALA A 443 -42.63 -9.46 19.29
C ALA A 443 -42.40 -10.74 18.46
N ILE A 444 -43.48 -11.39 18.05
CA ILE A 444 -43.41 -12.69 17.34
C ILE A 444 -43.91 -12.67 15.90
N TRP A 445 -44.54 -11.57 15.50
CA TRP A 445 -45.01 -11.36 14.13
C TRP A 445 -44.70 -9.94 13.74
N THR A 446 -44.26 -9.74 12.50
CA THR A 446 -43.99 -8.42 11.94
C THR A 446 -44.51 -8.32 10.52
N LYS A 447 -44.89 -7.10 10.11
CA LYS A 447 -45.24 -6.76 8.73
C LYS A 447 -44.73 -5.36 8.42
N SER A 448 -44.24 -5.16 7.21
CA SER A 448 -43.78 -3.85 6.73
C SER A 448 -44.35 -3.53 5.35
N TRP A 449 -44.44 -2.25 5.04
CA TRP A 449 -44.99 -1.70 3.81
C TRP A 449 -44.00 -0.72 3.17
N SER A 450 -44.17 -0.43 1.88
CA SER A 450 -43.31 0.49 1.12
C SER A 450 -43.46 1.94 1.58
N SER A 451 -44.68 2.37 1.90
CA SER A 451 -45.02 3.70 2.41
C SER A 451 -45.71 3.62 3.79
N SER A 452 -45.77 4.76 4.48
CA SER A 452 -46.58 4.89 5.70
C SER A 452 -48.03 5.12 5.29
N ALA A 453 -48.94 4.32 5.80
CA ALA A 453 -50.38 4.43 5.54
C ALA A 453 -51.17 4.02 6.79
N LYS A 454 -52.48 4.28 6.76
CA LYS A 454 -53.40 3.79 7.79
C LYS A 454 -53.61 2.29 7.60
N HIS A 455 -53.35 1.52 8.65
CA HIS A 455 -53.51 0.07 8.66
C HIS A 455 -54.33 -0.39 9.87
N THR A 456 -54.93 -1.57 9.72
CA THR A 456 -55.59 -2.30 10.79
C THR A 456 -54.93 -3.66 10.98
N VAL A 457 -54.63 -4.01 12.23
CA VAL A 457 -54.15 -5.35 12.61
C VAL A 457 -55.18 -5.96 13.55
N LYS A 458 -55.82 -7.04 13.12
CA LYS A 458 -56.81 -7.80 13.90
C LYS A 458 -56.27 -9.17 14.25
N ILE A 459 -56.17 -9.45 15.55
CA ILE A 459 -55.76 -10.74 16.09
C ILE A 459 -57.02 -11.51 16.49
N VAL A 460 -57.15 -12.75 16.04
CA VAL A 460 -58.33 -13.60 16.31
C VAL A 460 -57.88 -14.92 16.96
N VAL A 461 -58.47 -15.27 18.10
CA VAL A 461 -58.18 -16.50 18.84
C VAL A 461 -58.67 -17.71 18.04
N VAL A 462 -57.77 -18.66 17.78
CA VAL A 462 -58.10 -19.90 17.05
C VAL A 462 -58.87 -20.89 17.93
N GLY A 463 -58.61 -20.88 19.24
CA GLY A 463 -59.15 -21.88 20.18
C GLY A 463 -58.46 -23.24 20.01
N THR A 464 -57.13 -23.25 19.92
CA THR A 464 -56.32 -24.46 19.70
C THR A 464 -56.63 -25.56 20.73
N LYS A 465 -56.94 -26.77 20.26
CA LYS A 465 -57.26 -27.93 21.11
C LYS A 465 -56.14 -28.19 22.12
N GLY A 466 -56.50 -28.35 23.39
CA GLY A 466 -55.57 -28.59 24.52
C GLY A 466 -54.78 -27.37 25.02
N ARG A 467 -54.78 -26.24 24.30
CA ARG A 467 -54.07 -25.01 24.68
C ARG A 467 -54.76 -23.76 24.08
N PRO A 468 -56.02 -23.47 24.45
CA PRO A 468 -56.82 -22.48 23.73
C PRO A 468 -56.44 -21.03 24.03
N ALA A 469 -55.69 -20.78 25.12
CA ALA A 469 -55.47 -19.46 25.65
C ALA A 469 -54.41 -18.66 24.88
N LEU A 470 -54.72 -17.40 24.59
CA LEU A 470 -53.78 -16.41 24.08
C LEU A 470 -53.59 -15.31 25.12
N THR A 471 -52.39 -14.73 25.21
CA THR A 471 -52.11 -13.55 26.05
C THR A 471 -51.38 -12.51 25.21
N THR A 472 -52.05 -11.39 24.93
CA THR A 472 -51.51 -10.29 24.14
C THR A 472 -51.10 -9.14 25.03
N ASP A 473 -49.95 -8.58 24.72
CA ASP A 473 -49.29 -7.52 25.49
C ASP A 473 -49.45 -6.16 24.80
N GLY A 474 -49.64 -6.15 23.47
CA GLY A 474 -49.89 -4.93 22.72
C GLY A 474 -49.45 -5.06 21.26
N LEU A 475 -49.44 -3.91 20.58
CA LEU A 475 -48.92 -3.78 19.22
C LEU A 475 -47.84 -2.70 19.21
N VAL A 476 -46.77 -2.91 18.46
CA VAL A 476 -45.80 -1.86 18.14
C VAL A 476 -45.95 -1.49 16.68
N TYR A 477 -45.93 -0.20 16.35
CA TYR A 477 -45.81 0.23 14.96
C TYR A 477 -44.67 1.25 14.82
N LEU A 478 -44.15 1.38 13.61
CA LEU A 478 -43.14 2.38 13.26
C LEU A 478 -43.82 3.53 12.50
N LYS A 479 -43.87 4.71 13.14
CA LYS A 479 -44.40 5.94 12.57
C LYS A 479 -43.44 6.52 11.54
#